data_AF-A0A0V1Q0Z9-F1
#
_entry.id   AF-A0A0V1Q0Z9-F1
#
_cell.length_a   1.000
_cell.length_b   1.000
_cell.length_c   1.000
_cell.angle_alpha   90.00
_cell.angle_beta   90.00
_cell.angle_gamma   90.00
#
_symmetry.space_group_name_H-M   'P 1'
#
loop_
_entity.id
_entity.type
_entity.pdbx_description
1 polymer ?
#
loop_
_entity_poly.entity_id
_entity_poly.type
_entity_poly.pdbx_seq_one_letter_code
_entity_poly.pdbx_strand_id
1 'polypeptide(L)'
;MGSCCSCLCSRNRDSKYPPLLLAENEREAISALLQYLENRSDVDFFSNGPLRALSTLVYSENIDLQRSAALAFAEITEKDVREVNRDVLEPILILLQSADSEVQRAACGALGNLAVNNENKILIVEMGGLEPLIRQMMSTNIEVQCNAVGCITNLATQDDNKTKIAKSGALIPLAKLAKSKDIRVQRNATGALLNMTHSGENRQELVNAGAVPVLVSLLSNEDADVQYYCTTALSNIAVDEINRKKLSTTEPKLVSQLVNLMDSPSPRVQCQATLALRNLASDSGYQVEIVRAGGLPHLVQLLTCNHQPLVLAAVACIRNISIHPLNEALIIDAGFLKPLVGLLDFNDLEEIQCHAVSTLRNLAASSERNRLALLAAGAVDKCKELVLKVPLSVQLEILACFAILALADDLKPKLYESHIIDVLIPLTFSENGEVCGNSAAALANLCSRVSSEHKQYIFKNWSEPNEGIYGFLLRFLQSGSATFEHIALWTILQLLESNNTEINSLIKENESILSGIKNLSASQQQTQQNQGQVNNPDLNDQFDDPKVELFNLTQQILQILG
;
A
#
# COMPACT_ATOMS: atom_id res chain seq x y z
N MET A 1 -13.49 55.40 -31.28
CA MET A 1 -14.90 55.80 -31.06
C MET A 1 -15.46 54.78 -30.08
N GLY A 2 -15.42 55.06 -28.77
CA GLY A 2 -16.58 55.47 -27.96
C GLY A 2 -17.36 54.21 -27.52
N SER A 3 -17.66 53.90 -26.27
CA SER A 3 -17.75 54.68 -25.04
C SER A 3 -17.87 53.69 -23.87
N CYS A 4 -17.17 53.91 -22.74
CA CYS A 4 -17.60 53.46 -21.41
C CYS A 4 -16.77 54.15 -20.30
N CYS A 5 -16.72 55.47 -20.33
CA CYS A 5 -16.40 56.30 -19.18
C CYS A 5 -17.70 56.91 -18.65
N SER A 6 -18.28 56.35 -17.59
CA SER A 6 -19.31 57.05 -16.79
C SER A 6 -19.75 56.24 -15.57
N CYS A 7 -18.95 56.25 -14.50
CA CYS A 7 -19.44 55.93 -13.16
C CYS A 7 -18.84 56.84 -12.07
N LEU A 8 -18.08 57.88 -12.44
CA LEU A 8 -17.53 58.86 -11.50
C LEU A 8 -18.09 60.25 -11.83
N CYS A 9 -19.33 60.52 -11.39
CA CYS A 9 -19.76 61.82 -10.84
C CYS A 9 -21.27 61.88 -10.58
N SER A 10 -21.61 62.53 -9.46
CA SER A 10 -22.94 63.01 -9.04
C SER A 10 -23.86 62.01 -8.31
N ARG A 11 -23.64 61.91 -6.99
CA ARG A 11 -24.75 62.02 -6.02
C ARG A 11 -24.33 62.91 -4.86
N ASN A 12 -24.78 64.16 -4.93
CA ASN A 12 -24.83 65.10 -3.82
C ASN A 12 -25.82 64.57 -2.77
N ARG A 13 -25.31 64.14 -1.60
CA ARG A 13 -26.05 64.14 -0.32
C ARG A 13 -25.08 64.36 0.83
N ASP A 14 -25.46 65.30 1.68
CA ASP A 14 -24.77 65.77 2.87
C ASP A 14 -24.12 64.65 3.69
N SER A 15 -22.80 64.66 3.82
CA SER A 15 -22.05 63.84 4.78
C SER A 15 -21.04 64.72 5.52
N LYS A 16 -21.19 64.78 6.84
CA LYS A 16 -20.35 65.54 7.79
C LYS A 16 -18.99 64.87 8.05
N TYR A 17 -18.26 64.50 7.00
CA TYR A 17 -16.88 64.02 7.13
C TYR A 17 -16.02 64.62 6.00
N PRO A 18 -14.83 65.17 6.30
CA PRO A 18 -13.94 65.63 5.24
C PRO A 18 -13.53 64.43 4.36
N PRO A 19 -13.40 64.61 3.03
CA PRO A 19 -12.84 63.56 2.19
C PRO A 19 -11.42 63.26 2.69
N LEU A 20 -11.10 62.00 2.96
CA LEU A 20 -9.74 61.57 3.22
C LEU A 20 -8.90 61.97 2.00
N LEU A 21 -8.14 63.06 2.13
CA LEU A 21 -7.22 63.51 1.11
C LEU A 21 -6.12 62.44 1.01
N LEU A 22 -6.14 61.67 -0.08
CA LEU A 22 -5.09 60.68 -0.36
C LEU A 22 -3.73 61.35 -0.22
N ALA A 23 -2.79 60.65 0.44
CA ALA A 23 -1.42 61.13 0.56
C ALA A 23 -0.76 61.21 -0.82
N GLU A 24 0.24 62.08 -0.97
CA GLU A 24 0.87 62.34 -2.27
C GLU A 24 1.52 61.08 -2.87
N ASN A 25 2.22 60.31 -2.04
CA ASN A 25 2.78 59.00 -2.39
C ASN A 25 1.72 57.99 -2.85
N GLU A 26 0.52 57.99 -2.25
CA GLU A 26 -0.58 57.12 -2.66
C GLU A 26 -1.10 57.51 -4.05
N ARG A 27 -1.25 58.81 -4.33
CA ARG A 27 -1.68 59.29 -5.67
C ARG A 27 -0.67 58.97 -6.75
N GLU A 28 0.61 59.12 -6.45
CA GLU A 28 1.70 58.72 -7.34
C GLU A 28 1.68 57.22 -7.62
N ALA A 29 1.51 56.40 -6.57
CA ALA A 29 1.42 54.94 -6.70
C ALA A 29 0.22 54.50 -7.55
N ILE A 30 -0.96 55.10 -7.36
CA ILE A 30 -2.15 54.82 -8.19
C ILE A 30 -1.87 55.16 -9.65
N SER A 31 -1.33 56.35 -9.91
CA SER A 31 -1.06 56.83 -11.27
C SER A 31 -0.04 55.93 -11.98
N ALA A 32 1.01 55.51 -11.29
CA ALA A 32 2.00 54.58 -11.81
C ALA A 32 1.40 53.19 -12.07
N LEU A 33 0.60 52.66 -11.13
CA LEU A 33 -0.01 51.34 -11.27
C LEU A 33 -0.95 51.26 -12.47
N LEU A 34 -1.75 52.31 -12.72
CA LEU A 34 -2.63 52.36 -13.89
C LEU A 34 -1.83 52.30 -15.20
N GLN A 35 -0.70 53.01 -15.30
CA GLN A 35 0.18 52.95 -16.47
C GLN A 35 0.79 51.55 -16.67
N TYR A 36 1.17 50.88 -15.58
CA TYR A 36 1.68 49.51 -15.65
C TYR A 36 0.60 48.53 -16.10
N LEU A 37 -0.64 48.66 -15.59
CA LEU A 37 -1.76 47.80 -15.94
C LEU A 37 -2.19 47.93 -17.41
N GLU A 38 -2.04 49.11 -18.01
CA GLU A 38 -2.29 49.32 -19.46
C GLU A 38 -1.35 48.48 -20.33
N ASN A 39 -0.10 48.24 -19.90
CA ASN A 39 0.92 47.47 -20.60
C ASN A 39 1.25 46.13 -19.91
N ARG A 40 0.24 45.50 -19.29
CA ARG A 40 0.42 44.34 -18.40
C ARG A 40 1.16 43.13 -19.00
N SER A 41 1.26 43.02 -20.32
CA SER A 41 1.94 41.90 -21.00
C SER A 41 3.47 42.00 -20.93
N ASP A 42 4.01 43.22 -20.84
CA ASP A 42 5.45 43.50 -20.95
C ASP A 42 6.05 43.98 -19.62
N VAL A 43 5.24 44.07 -18.57
CA VAL A 43 5.62 44.58 -17.26
C VAL A 43 5.75 43.45 -16.26
N ASP A 44 6.91 43.36 -15.63
CA ASP A 44 7.13 42.47 -14.49
C ASP A 44 6.53 43.08 -13.21
N PHE A 45 5.40 42.52 -12.76
CA PHE A 45 4.72 42.97 -11.54
C PHE A 45 5.33 42.46 -10.24
N PHE A 46 6.26 41.50 -10.31
CA PHE A 46 6.91 40.92 -9.13
C PHE A 46 8.23 41.61 -8.79
N SER A 47 8.58 42.71 -9.45
CA SER A 47 9.81 43.46 -9.16
C SER A 47 9.64 44.96 -9.35
N ASN A 48 10.60 45.73 -8.82
CA ASN A 48 10.81 47.15 -9.12
C ASN A 48 9.57 48.06 -8.90
N GLY A 49 9.31 48.95 -9.87
CA GLY A 49 8.29 50.00 -9.80
C GLY A 49 6.87 49.48 -9.58
N PRO A 50 6.38 48.49 -10.34
CA PRO A 50 5.06 47.90 -10.14
C PRO A 50 4.87 47.33 -8.73
N LEU A 51 5.84 46.55 -8.25
CA LEU A 51 5.80 45.99 -6.89
C LEU A 51 5.79 47.10 -5.84
N ARG A 52 6.63 48.13 -5.99
CA ARG A 52 6.66 49.29 -5.07
C ARG A 52 5.33 50.06 -5.04
N ALA A 53 4.69 50.24 -6.19
CA ALA A 53 3.38 50.88 -6.28
C ALA A 53 2.32 50.04 -5.56
N LEU A 54 2.27 48.72 -5.80
CA LEU A 54 1.36 47.81 -5.09
C LEU A 54 1.61 47.83 -3.59
N SER A 55 2.86 47.72 -3.14
CA SER A 55 3.21 47.76 -1.71
C SER A 55 2.77 49.08 -1.07
N THR A 56 2.92 50.22 -1.76
CA THR A 56 2.46 51.52 -1.25
C THR A 56 0.94 51.53 -0.99
N LEU A 57 0.15 50.89 -1.87
CA LEU A 57 -1.29 50.74 -1.67
C LEU A 57 -1.64 49.77 -0.54
N VAL A 58 -0.85 48.70 -0.35
CA VAL A 58 -1.04 47.74 0.76
C VAL A 58 -0.88 48.40 2.12
N TYR A 59 0.13 49.25 2.28
CA TYR A 59 0.42 49.94 3.54
C TYR A 59 -0.42 51.21 3.78
N SER A 60 -1.34 51.53 2.87
CA SER A 60 -2.28 52.65 3.05
C SER A 60 -3.27 52.37 4.18
N GLU A 61 -3.68 53.40 4.90
CA GLU A 61 -4.80 53.32 5.85
C GLU A 61 -6.16 53.26 5.13
N ASN A 62 -6.20 53.50 3.82
CA ASN A 62 -7.41 53.48 3.01
C ASN A 62 -7.73 52.04 2.54
N ILE A 63 -8.86 51.51 3.03
CA ILE A 63 -9.31 50.16 2.71
C ILE A 63 -9.61 49.94 1.22
N ASP A 64 -10.02 50.99 0.49
CA ASP A 64 -10.28 50.90 -0.95
C ASP A 64 -8.98 50.75 -1.75
N LEU A 65 -7.89 51.35 -1.27
CA LEU A 65 -6.56 51.18 -1.87
C LEU A 65 -6.00 49.78 -1.58
N GLN A 66 -6.14 49.30 -0.34
CA GLN A 66 -5.79 47.91 0.00
C GLN A 66 -6.58 46.91 -0.85
N ARG A 67 -7.88 47.15 -1.07
CA ARG A 67 -8.73 46.31 -1.93
C ARG A 67 -8.27 46.32 -3.37
N SER A 68 -7.90 47.49 -3.89
CA SER A 68 -7.35 47.63 -5.24
C SER A 68 -6.03 46.86 -5.40
N ALA A 69 -5.14 46.95 -4.40
CA ALA A 69 -3.89 46.20 -4.37
C ALA A 69 -4.12 44.68 -4.32
N ALA A 70 -5.03 44.22 -3.45
CA ALA A 70 -5.34 42.80 -3.30
C ALA A 70 -5.93 42.20 -4.59
N LEU A 71 -6.83 42.92 -5.25
CA LEU A 71 -7.40 42.50 -6.54
C LEU A 71 -6.34 42.45 -7.64
N ALA A 72 -5.44 43.44 -7.69
CA ALA A 72 -4.33 43.44 -8.63
C ALA A 72 -3.41 42.23 -8.42
N PHE A 73 -3.00 41.93 -7.18
CA PHE A 73 -2.23 40.73 -6.87
C PHE A 73 -2.94 39.45 -7.30
N ALA A 74 -4.25 39.33 -7.05
CA ALA A 74 -5.04 38.18 -7.47
C ALA A 74 -5.03 38.01 -8.99
N GLU A 75 -5.26 39.07 -9.76
CA GLU A 75 -5.26 39.01 -11.24
C GLU A 75 -3.88 38.72 -11.82
N ILE A 76 -2.82 39.31 -11.24
CA ILE A 76 -1.43 39.08 -11.69
C ILE A 76 -1.06 37.62 -11.47
N THR A 77 -1.26 37.10 -10.26
CA THR A 77 -0.88 35.73 -9.89
C THR A 77 -1.74 34.66 -10.56
N GLU A 78 -2.96 35.00 -10.99
CA GLU A 78 -3.78 34.08 -11.81
C GLU A 78 -3.17 33.85 -13.20
N LYS A 79 -2.42 34.84 -13.73
CA LYS A 79 -1.85 34.81 -15.08
C LYS A 79 -0.38 34.41 -15.11
N ASP A 80 0.40 34.81 -14.11
CA ASP A 80 1.83 34.53 -14.00
C ASP A 80 2.15 33.91 -12.63
N VAL A 81 2.54 32.64 -12.64
CA VAL A 81 3.01 31.90 -11.46
C VAL A 81 4.44 31.47 -11.69
N ARG A 82 5.34 32.02 -10.89
CA ARG A 82 6.77 31.73 -10.88
C ARG A 82 7.31 31.86 -9.46
N GLU A 83 8.57 31.49 -9.28
CA GLU A 83 9.28 31.74 -8.02
C GLU A 83 9.32 33.26 -7.75
N VAL A 84 8.93 33.65 -6.53
CA VAL A 84 8.95 35.05 -6.08
C VAL A 84 9.74 35.20 -4.78
N ASN A 85 10.21 36.42 -4.51
CA ASN A 85 10.99 36.71 -3.32
C ASN A 85 10.08 37.16 -2.15
N ARG A 86 10.71 37.44 -1.00
CA ARG A 86 10.02 37.90 0.22
C ARG A 86 9.29 39.22 0.02
N ASP A 87 9.82 40.12 -0.81
CA ASP A 87 9.26 41.45 -1.05
C ASP A 87 7.88 41.39 -1.73
N VAL A 88 7.60 40.32 -2.49
CA VAL A 88 6.28 40.06 -3.08
C VAL A 88 5.33 39.44 -2.06
N LEU A 89 5.81 38.50 -1.25
CA LEU A 89 4.96 37.76 -0.33
C LEU A 89 4.55 38.59 0.90
N GLU A 90 5.43 39.42 1.43
CA GLU A 90 5.17 40.22 2.64
C GLU A 90 3.92 41.11 2.51
N PRO A 91 3.74 41.92 1.44
CA PRO A 91 2.51 42.68 1.22
C PRO A 91 1.25 41.80 1.18
N ILE A 92 1.30 40.63 0.53
CA ILE A 92 0.16 39.70 0.45
C ILE A 92 -0.17 39.14 1.84
N LEU A 93 0.84 38.78 2.64
CA LEU A 93 0.66 38.30 4.02
C LEU A 93 0.10 39.38 4.97
N ILE A 94 0.37 40.65 4.70
CA ILE A 94 -0.23 41.78 5.41
C ILE A 94 -1.70 41.93 5.04
N LEU A 95 -2.03 41.87 3.74
CA LEU A 95 -3.42 41.93 3.27
C LEU A 95 -4.29 40.80 3.84
N LEU A 96 -3.72 39.61 4.08
CA LEU A 96 -4.41 38.51 4.77
C LEU A 96 -4.88 38.85 6.19
N GLN A 97 -4.31 39.88 6.82
CA GLN A 97 -4.66 40.31 8.18
C GLN A 97 -5.66 41.48 8.19
N SER A 98 -6.05 41.98 7.01
CA SER A 98 -7.05 43.05 6.89
C SER A 98 -8.38 42.67 7.55
N ALA A 99 -9.11 43.65 8.04
CA ALA A 99 -10.46 43.45 8.60
C ALA A 99 -11.55 43.31 7.51
N ASP A 100 -11.23 43.67 6.25
CA ASP A 100 -12.15 43.61 5.13
C ASP A 100 -12.12 42.24 4.45
N SER A 101 -13.28 41.61 4.31
CA SER A 101 -13.38 40.26 3.75
C SER A 101 -13.06 40.19 2.27
N GLU A 102 -13.24 41.27 1.51
CA GLU A 102 -12.88 41.29 0.08
C GLU A 102 -11.36 41.37 -0.10
N VAL A 103 -10.67 42.15 0.75
CA VAL A 103 -9.21 42.16 0.82
C VAL A 103 -8.68 40.77 1.17
N GLN A 104 -9.22 40.15 2.22
CA GLN A 104 -8.84 38.78 2.62
C GLN A 104 -9.07 37.76 1.50
N ARG A 105 -10.25 37.81 0.84
CA ARG A 105 -10.61 36.89 -0.24
C ARG A 105 -9.62 36.98 -1.40
N ALA A 106 -9.31 38.19 -1.85
CA ALA A 106 -8.38 38.42 -2.95
C ALA A 106 -6.94 38.05 -2.58
N ALA A 107 -6.49 38.41 -1.36
CA ALA A 107 -5.17 38.05 -0.86
C ALA A 107 -4.98 36.53 -0.70
N CYS A 108 -5.99 35.81 -0.17
CA CYS A 108 -5.97 34.35 -0.11
C CYS A 108 -5.90 33.73 -1.51
N GLY A 109 -6.64 34.28 -2.47
CA GLY A 109 -6.60 33.83 -3.86
C GLY A 109 -5.20 34.00 -4.47
N ALA A 110 -4.62 35.19 -4.30
CA ALA A 110 -3.27 35.48 -4.79
C ALA A 110 -2.20 34.55 -4.19
N LEU A 111 -2.25 34.35 -2.87
CA LEU A 111 -1.33 33.45 -2.18
C LEU A 111 -1.53 31.99 -2.61
N GLY A 112 -2.78 31.57 -2.83
CA GLY A 112 -3.13 30.24 -3.33
C GLY A 112 -2.58 29.95 -4.73
N ASN A 113 -2.64 30.94 -5.63
CA ASN A 113 -2.06 30.87 -6.96
C ASN A 113 -0.53 30.73 -6.91
N LEU A 114 0.14 31.58 -6.11
CA LEU A 114 1.60 31.51 -5.93
C LEU A 114 2.05 30.18 -5.30
N ALA A 115 1.23 29.59 -4.44
CA ALA A 115 1.48 28.30 -3.80
C ALA A 115 1.40 27.10 -4.77
N VAL A 116 1.18 27.30 -6.08
CA VAL A 116 1.35 26.24 -7.09
C VAL A 116 2.84 25.95 -7.34
N ASN A 117 3.71 26.97 -7.30
CA ASN A 117 5.16 26.83 -7.43
C ASN A 117 5.80 26.25 -6.15
N ASN A 118 6.79 25.36 -6.29
CA ASN A 118 7.34 24.59 -5.17
C ASN A 118 8.18 25.43 -4.19
N GLU A 119 8.96 26.37 -4.69
CA GLU A 119 9.82 27.25 -3.91
C GLU A 119 8.96 28.21 -3.09
N ASN A 120 7.91 28.77 -3.70
CA ASN A 120 6.93 29.61 -3.03
C ASN A 120 6.21 28.87 -1.89
N LYS A 121 5.86 27.58 -2.05
CA LYS A 121 5.22 26.81 -0.96
C LYS A 121 6.07 26.83 0.30
N ILE A 122 7.37 26.60 0.17
CA ILE A 122 8.30 26.57 1.30
C ILE A 122 8.38 27.99 1.91
N LEU A 123 8.63 28.99 1.06
CA LEU A 123 8.83 30.37 1.51
C LEU A 123 7.60 30.94 2.23
N ILE A 124 6.38 30.66 1.74
CA ILE A 124 5.13 31.10 2.37
C ILE A 124 5.01 30.55 3.80
N VAL A 125 5.36 29.27 4.01
CA VAL A 125 5.31 28.64 5.34
C VAL A 125 6.40 29.19 6.25
N GLU A 126 7.61 29.40 5.74
CA GLU A 126 8.72 30.00 6.48
C GLU A 126 8.45 31.44 6.93
N MET A 127 7.70 32.20 6.12
CA MET A 127 7.28 33.56 6.45
C MET A 127 6.07 33.62 7.41
N GLY A 128 5.62 32.48 7.94
CA GLY A 128 4.52 32.43 8.90
C GLY A 128 3.12 32.52 8.28
N GLY A 129 2.98 32.27 6.96
CA GLY A 129 1.70 32.36 6.25
C GLY A 129 0.61 31.41 6.76
N LEU A 130 0.96 30.36 7.51
CA LEU A 130 -0.01 29.42 8.07
C LEU A 130 -0.95 30.05 9.08
N GLU A 131 -0.47 30.94 9.97
CA GLU A 131 -1.32 31.51 11.02
C GLU A 131 -2.45 32.39 10.44
N PRO A 132 -2.19 33.33 9.51
CA PRO A 132 -3.26 34.07 8.84
C PRO A 132 -4.23 33.14 8.10
N LEU A 133 -3.73 32.14 7.36
CA LEU A 133 -4.59 31.20 6.64
C LEU A 133 -5.52 30.40 7.58
N ILE A 134 -5.01 29.95 8.73
CA ILE A 134 -5.81 29.27 9.76
C ILE A 134 -6.90 30.19 10.30
N ARG A 135 -6.59 31.47 10.53
CA ARG A 135 -7.59 32.47 10.91
C ARG A 135 -8.67 32.62 9.84
N GLN A 136 -8.27 32.66 8.56
CA GLN A 136 -9.20 32.81 7.44
C GLN A 136 -10.09 31.57 7.23
N MET A 137 -9.61 30.36 7.53
CA MET A 137 -10.45 29.16 7.59
C MET A 137 -11.60 29.28 8.60
N MET A 138 -11.48 30.14 9.61
CA MET A 138 -12.53 30.38 10.61
C MET A 138 -13.44 31.57 10.26
N SER A 139 -13.24 32.22 9.11
CA SER A 139 -14.07 33.33 8.64
C SER A 139 -15.53 32.88 8.44
N THR A 140 -16.47 33.81 8.54
CA THR A 140 -17.88 33.58 8.21
C THR A 140 -18.15 33.69 6.70
N ASN A 141 -17.18 34.21 5.93
CA ASN A 141 -17.28 34.34 4.48
C ASN A 141 -16.81 33.04 3.79
N ILE A 142 -17.69 32.43 3.00
CA ILE A 142 -17.44 31.14 2.34
C ILE A 142 -16.34 31.21 1.28
N GLU A 143 -16.20 32.33 0.57
CA GLU A 143 -15.16 32.50 -0.44
C GLU A 143 -13.78 32.64 0.21
N VAL A 144 -13.71 33.32 1.36
CA VAL A 144 -12.48 33.42 2.17
C VAL A 144 -12.08 32.04 2.69
N GLN A 145 -13.03 31.27 3.23
CA GLN A 145 -12.78 29.88 3.64
C GLN A 145 -12.28 29.03 2.46
N CYS A 146 -12.94 29.11 1.31
CA CYS A 146 -12.60 28.34 0.11
C CYS A 146 -11.16 28.62 -0.34
N ASN A 147 -10.78 29.89 -0.45
CA ASN A 147 -9.44 30.30 -0.89
C ASN A 147 -8.37 29.95 0.16
N ALA A 148 -8.66 30.14 1.46
CA ALA A 148 -7.72 29.80 2.53
C ALA A 148 -7.43 28.29 2.57
N VAL A 149 -8.47 27.45 2.50
CA VAL A 149 -8.31 25.99 2.46
C VAL A 149 -7.64 25.55 1.16
N GLY A 150 -7.98 26.16 0.03
CA GLY A 150 -7.32 25.89 -1.26
C GLY A 150 -5.82 26.19 -1.20
N CYS A 151 -5.43 27.32 -0.61
CA CYS A 151 -4.02 27.65 -0.39
C CYS A 151 -3.33 26.60 0.50
N ILE A 152 -3.93 26.22 1.63
CA ILE A 152 -3.38 25.16 2.50
C ILE A 152 -3.27 23.82 1.75
N THR A 153 -4.23 23.49 0.90
CA THR A 153 -4.20 22.27 0.07
C THR A 153 -2.98 22.26 -0.84
N ASN A 154 -2.70 23.38 -1.51
CA ASN A 154 -1.52 23.55 -2.36
C ASN A 154 -0.22 23.49 -1.55
N LEU A 155 -0.16 24.19 -0.41
CA LEU A 155 1.01 24.17 0.49
C LEU A 155 1.30 22.75 1.01
N ALA A 156 0.26 21.97 1.30
CA ALA A 156 0.36 20.60 1.77
C ALA A 156 0.85 19.61 0.70
N THR A 157 1.01 20.01 -0.56
CA THR A 157 1.64 19.15 -1.58
C THR A 157 3.16 19.07 -1.45
N GLN A 158 3.79 19.99 -0.71
CA GLN A 158 5.23 20.01 -0.46
C GLN A 158 5.57 19.25 0.83
N ASP A 159 6.47 18.27 0.76
CA ASP A 159 6.82 17.38 1.88
C ASP A 159 7.39 18.15 3.09
N ASP A 160 8.26 19.14 2.85
CA ASP A 160 8.86 19.99 3.90
C ASP A 160 7.82 20.79 4.71
N ASN A 161 6.64 21.02 4.12
CA ASN A 161 5.56 21.77 4.75
C ASN A 161 4.61 20.89 5.55
N LYS A 162 4.43 19.61 5.18
CA LYS A 162 3.39 18.76 5.77
C LYS A 162 3.52 18.70 7.29
N THR A 163 4.71 18.44 7.83
CA THR A 163 4.90 18.38 9.29
C THR A 163 4.66 19.72 9.98
N LYS A 164 5.03 20.84 9.34
CA LYS A 164 4.76 22.20 9.86
C LYS A 164 3.26 22.49 9.88
N ILE A 165 2.52 22.08 8.85
CA ILE A 165 1.05 22.21 8.76
C ILE A 165 0.35 21.33 9.80
N ALA A 166 0.84 20.12 10.05
CA ALA A 166 0.25 19.23 11.05
C ALA A 166 0.35 19.84 12.45
N LYS A 167 1.51 20.42 12.77
CA LYS A 167 1.83 21.02 14.07
C LYS A 167 1.30 22.44 14.27
N SER A 168 0.83 23.12 13.23
CA SER A 168 0.31 24.48 13.32
C SER A 168 -1.12 24.59 13.86
N GLY A 169 -1.79 23.45 14.10
CA GLY A 169 -3.19 23.40 14.51
C GLY A 169 -4.19 23.51 13.35
N ALA A 170 -3.73 23.52 12.08
CA ALA A 170 -4.58 23.62 10.91
C ALA A 170 -5.54 22.43 10.72
N LEU A 171 -5.19 21.25 11.23
CA LEU A 171 -5.96 20.02 11.04
C LEU A 171 -7.39 20.07 11.62
N ILE A 172 -7.58 20.77 12.74
CA ILE A 172 -8.90 20.88 13.39
C ILE A 172 -9.86 21.73 12.53
N PRO A 173 -9.50 22.96 12.09
CA PRO A 173 -10.30 23.71 11.12
C PRO A 173 -10.54 22.94 9.81
N LEU A 174 -9.54 22.25 9.27
CA LEU A 174 -9.70 21.44 8.06
C LEU A 174 -10.76 20.35 8.24
N ALA A 175 -10.71 19.58 9.34
CA ALA A 175 -11.72 18.58 9.66
C ALA A 175 -13.13 19.18 9.85
N LYS A 176 -13.22 20.40 10.39
CA LYS A 176 -14.50 21.13 10.48
C LYS A 176 -15.02 21.53 9.10
N LEU A 177 -14.17 22.10 8.24
CA LEU A 177 -14.54 22.58 6.91
C LEU A 177 -14.80 21.45 5.91
N ALA A 178 -14.26 20.25 6.13
CA ALA A 178 -14.64 19.05 5.38
C ALA A 178 -16.15 18.72 5.52
N LYS A 179 -16.85 19.27 6.51
CA LYS A 179 -18.32 19.16 6.66
C LYS A 179 -19.08 20.36 6.10
N SER A 180 -18.42 21.23 5.34
CA SER A 180 -19.07 22.38 4.69
C SER A 180 -20.16 21.91 3.72
N LYS A 181 -21.19 22.74 3.57
CA LYS A 181 -22.22 22.56 2.54
C LYS A 181 -21.76 23.07 1.16
N ASP A 182 -20.74 23.91 1.12
CA ASP A 182 -20.11 24.34 -0.13
C ASP A 182 -19.13 23.25 -0.59
N ILE A 183 -19.40 22.71 -1.78
CA ILE A 183 -18.62 21.60 -2.33
C ILE A 183 -17.16 21.97 -2.62
N ARG A 184 -16.87 23.24 -2.97
CA ARG A 184 -15.50 23.70 -3.23
C ARG A 184 -14.69 23.67 -1.94
N VAL A 185 -15.27 24.18 -0.85
CA VAL A 185 -14.66 24.12 0.49
C VAL A 185 -14.46 22.68 0.93
N GLN A 186 -15.46 21.82 0.74
CA GLN A 186 -15.38 20.42 1.13
C GLN A 186 -14.30 19.66 0.33
N ARG A 187 -14.21 19.85 -0.98
CA ARG A 187 -13.16 19.26 -1.84
C ARG A 187 -11.78 19.73 -1.43
N ASN A 188 -11.58 21.04 -1.24
CA ASN A 188 -10.29 21.57 -0.78
C ASN A 188 -9.92 20.99 0.59
N ALA A 189 -10.87 20.97 1.54
CA ALA A 189 -10.59 20.49 2.90
C ALA A 189 -10.24 19.00 2.92
N THR A 190 -10.97 18.17 2.18
CA THR A 190 -10.70 16.73 2.10
C THR A 190 -9.43 16.43 1.31
N GLY A 191 -9.12 17.20 0.26
CA GLY A 191 -7.85 17.15 -0.45
C GLY A 191 -6.65 17.52 0.44
N ALA A 192 -6.78 18.57 1.25
CA ALA A 192 -5.76 18.92 2.24
C ALA A 192 -5.56 17.79 3.26
N LEU A 193 -6.64 17.23 3.83
CA LEU A 193 -6.54 16.10 4.76
C LEU A 193 -5.88 14.88 4.11
N LEU A 194 -6.20 14.56 2.85
CA LEU A 194 -5.52 13.51 2.09
C LEU A 194 -4.01 13.77 1.99
N ASN A 195 -3.61 14.98 1.58
CA ASN A 195 -2.19 15.36 1.45
C ASN A 195 -1.40 15.18 2.75
N MET A 196 -2.07 15.26 3.90
CA MET A 196 -1.49 15.06 5.23
C MET A 196 -1.33 13.59 5.63
N THR A 197 -1.80 12.62 4.84
CA THR A 197 -1.72 11.18 5.20
C THR A 197 -0.46 10.46 4.71
N HIS A 198 0.47 11.16 4.05
CA HIS A 198 1.62 10.52 3.41
C HIS A 198 2.73 10.09 4.38
N SER A 199 2.82 10.65 5.59
CA SER A 199 3.79 10.25 6.62
C SER A 199 3.11 9.71 7.88
N GLY A 200 3.76 8.78 8.59
CA GLY A 200 3.22 8.18 9.82
C GLY A 200 2.93 9.20 10.92
N GLU A 201 3.83 10.17 11.13
CA GLU A 201 3.63 11.26 12.10
C GLU A 201 2.39 12.09 11.77
N ASN A 202 2.23 12.51 10.50
CA ASN A 202 1.09 13.35 10.11
C ASN A 202 -0.24 12.57 10.13
N ARG A 203 -0.23 11.27 9.81
CA ARG A 203 -1.39 10.40 10.00
C ARG A 203 -1.82 10.37 11.46
N GLN A 204 -0.87 10.24 12.39
CA GLN A 204 -1.16 10.24 13.82
C GLN A 204 -1.73 11.59 14.28
N GLU A 205 -1.17 12.71 13.83
CA GLU A 205 -1.70 14.05 14.13
C GLU A 205 -3.12 14.24 13.59
N LEU A 206 -3.41 13.77 12.38
CA LEU A 206 -4.75 13.81 11.79
C LEU A 206 -5.76 12.98 12.59
N VAL A 207 -5.34 11.81 13.07
CA VAL A 207 -6.14 10.95 13.95
C VAL A 207 -6.38 11.61 15.32
N ASN A 208 -5.40 12.34 15.85
CA ASN A 208 -5.50 13.07 17.11
C ASN A 208 -6.40 14.32 16.98
N ALA A 209 -6.38 14.97 15.82
CA ALA A 209 -7.23 16.11 15.49
C ALA A 209 -8.72 15.74 15.26
N GLY A 210 -9.08 14.45 15.34
CA GLY A 210 -10.45 13.98 15.21
C GLY A 210 -11.00 14.02 13.77
N ALA A 211 -10.13 13.93 12.77
CA ALA A 211 -10.55 13.95 11.36
C ALA A 211 -11.16 12.62 10.90
N VAL A 212 -10.81 11.49 11.53
CA VAL A 212 -11.28 10.14 11.14
C VAL A 212 -12.82 10.03 11.06
N PRO A 213 -13.61 10.38 12.10
CA PRO A 213 -15.06 10.29 12.03
C PRO A 213 -15.66 11.13 10.90
N VAL A 214 -15.03 12.27 10.58
CA VAL A 214 -15.44 13.12 9.47
C VAL A 214 -15.20 12.40 8.14
N LEU A 215 -14.01 11.87 7.92
CA LEU A 215 -13.67 11.13 6.69
C LEU A 215 -14.61 9.92 6.48
N VAL A 216 -14.90 9.18 7.55
CA VAL A 216 -15.83 8.03 7.52
C VAL A 216 -17.25 8.48 7.14
N SER A 217 -17.73 9.57 7.74
CA SER A 217 -19.07 10.11 7.40
C SER A 217 -19.19 10.58 5.95
N LEU A 218 -18.07 10.97 5.33
CA LEU A 218 -18.01 11.47 3.95
C LEU A 218 -17.81 10.36 2.90
N LEU A 219 -17.67 9.10 3.30
CA LEU A 219 -17.63 7.97 2.36
C LEU A 219 -18.93 7.85 1.55
N SER A 220 -20.08 8.26 2.11
CA SER A 220 -21.37 8.27 1.42
C SER A 220 -21.69 9.58 0.70
N ASN A 221 -20.68 10.43 0.44
CA ASN A 221 -20.89 11.68 -0.30
C ASN A 221 -21.20 11.40 -1.78
N GLU A 222 -22.08 12.19 -2.38
CA GLU A 222 -22.45 12.08 -3.80
C GLU A 222 -21.33 12.58 -4.72
N ASP A 223 -20.44 13.43 -4.20
CA ASP A 223 -19.32 13.97 -4.96
C ASP A 223 -18.16 12.97 -5.05
N ALA A 224 -17.84 12.57 -6.27
CA ALA A 224 -16.81 11.56 -6.53
C ALA A 224 -15.40 12.00 -6.14
N ASP A 225 -15.08 13.29 -6.11
CA ASP A 225 -13.76 13.77 -5.66
C ASP A 225 -13.66 13.69 -4.14
N VAL A 226 -14.68 14.17 -3.42
CA VAL A 226 -14.74 14.07 -1.95
C VAL A 226 -14.69 12.60 -1.51
N GLN A 227 -15.50 11.74 -2.12
CA GLN A 227 -15.50 10.31 -1.83
C GLN A 227 -14.13 9.68 -2.10
N TYR A 228 -13.47 10.02 -3.21
CA TYR A 228 -12.12 9.56 -3.52
C TYR A 228 -11.08 10.04 -2.50
N TYR A 229 -11.09 11.32 -2.14
CA TYR A 229 -10.14 11.87 -1.17
C TYR A 229 -10.31 11.24 0.21
N CYS A 230 -11.55 11.10 0.68
CA CYS A 230 -11.82 10.47 1.97
C CYS A 230 -11.44 8.99 1.99
N THR A 231 -11.76 8.24 0.93
CA THR A 231 -11.41 6.82 0.81
C THR A 231 -9.90 6.63 0.78
N THR A 232 -9.18 7.45 0.01
CA THR A 232 -7.71 7.39 -0.09
C THR A 232 -7.06 7.77 1.24
N ALA A 233 -7.56 8.80 1.92
CA ALA A 233 -7.06 9.21 3.23
C ALA A 233 -7.22 8.08 4.27
N LEU A 234 -8.39 7.43 4.30
CA LEU A 234 -8.62 6.28 5.19
C LEU A 234 -7.79 5.06 4.82
N SER A 235 -7.57 4.82 3.52
CA SER A 235 -6.64 3.78 3.04
C SER A 235 -5.23 3.99 3.58
N ASN A 236 -4.72 5.24 3.51
CA ASN A 236 -3.41 5.61 4.03
C ASN A 236 -3.34 5.50 5.56
N ILE A 237 -4.40 5.91 6.28
CA ILE A 237 -4.50 5.78 7.74
C ILE A 237 -4.46 4.31 8.17
N ALA A 238 -5.09 3.40 7.42
CA ALA A 238 -5.11 1.97 7.71
C ALA A 238 -3.76 1.26 7.51
N VAL A 239 -2.73 1.93 6.98
CA VAL A 239 -1.37 1.36 6.88
C VAL A 239 -0.78 1.09 8.27
N ASP A 240 -1.05 1.95 9.26
CA ASP A 240 -0.49 1.83 10.61
C ASP A 240 -1.36 0.94 11.52
N GLU A 241 -0.76 -0.04 12.19
CA GLU A 241 -1.46 -0.97 13.10
C GLU A 241 -2.20 -0.25 14.25
N ILE A 242 -1.57 0.78 14.83
CA ILE A 242 -2.17 1.58 15.91
C ILE A 242 -3.47 2.23 15.42
N ASN A 243 -3.48 2.75 14.20
CA ASN A 243 -4.65 3.36 13.61
C ASN A 243 -5.73 2.34 13.29
N ARG A 244 -5.38 1.14 12.78
CA ARG A 244 -6.35 0.06 12.55
C ARG A 244 -7.05 -0.39 13.82
N LYS A 245 -6.33 -0.52 14.94
CA LYS A 245 -6.89 -0.82 16.28
C LYS A 245 -7.82 0.29 16.77
N LYS A 246 -7.49 1.56 16.51
CA LYS A 246 -8.39 2.67 16.87
C LYS A 246 -9.65 2.68 16.00
N LEU A 247 -9.51 2.47 14.68
CA LEU A 247 -10.64 2.39 13.75
C LEU A 247 -11.62 1.27 14.14
N SER A 248 -11.13 0.11 14.59
CA SER A 248 -12.00 -1.03 14.91
C SER A 248 -12.87 -0.78 16.15
N THR A 249 -12.42 0.10 17.04
CA THR A 249 -13.14 0.47 18.27
C THR A 249 -14.01 1.70 18.10
N THR A 250 -13.64 2.62 17.19
CA THR A 250 -14.30 3.93 17.04
C THR A 250 -15.25 4.01 15.85
N GLU A 251 -15.03 3.23 14.78
CA GLU A 251 -15.73 3.37 13.49
C GLU A 251 -16.33 2.03 13.01
N PRO A 252 -17.35 1.49 13.71
CA PRO A 252 -17.91 0.16 13.43
C PRO A 252 -18.58 0.04 12.04
N LYS A 253 -18.92 1.16 11.40
CA LYS A 253 -19.54 1.18 10.06
C LYS A 253 -18.53 1.25 8.92
N LEU A 254 -17.25 1.51 9.21
CA LEU A 254 -16.23 1.73 8.19
C LEU A 254 -16.16 0.61 7.16
N VAL A 255 -16.10 -0.64 7.62
CA VAL A 255 -15.99 -1.81 6.73
C VAL A 255 -17.20 -1.89 5.79
N SER A 256 -18.41 -1.78 6.33
CA SER A 256 -19.63 -1.84 5.52
C SER A 256 -19.71 -0.70 4.48
N GLN A 257 -19.24 0.51 4.83
CA GLN A 257 -19.21 1.62 3.88
C GLN A 257 -18.18 1.38 2.77
N LEU A 258 -16.97 0.91 3.11
CA LEU A 258 -15.95 0.59 2.11
C LEU A 258 -16.37 -0.57 1.20
N VAL A 259 -17.08 -1.57 1.73
CA VAL A 259 -17.66 -2.66 0.92
C VAL A 259 -18.64 -2.09 -0.10
N ASN A 260 -19.56 -1.22 0.31
CA ASN A 260 -20.49 -0.57 -0.63
C ASN A 260 -19.77 0.27 -1.69
N LEU A 261 -18.62 0.87 -1.37
CA LEU A 261 -17.82 1.65 -2.33
C LEU A 261 -17.10 0.81 -3.39
N MET A 262 -17.01 -0.51 -3.22
CA MET A 262 -16.55 -1.40 -4.29
C MET A 262 -17.50 -1.40 -5.49
N ASP A 263 -18.76 -0.97 -5.33
CA ASP A 263 -19.74 -0.78 -6.39
C ASP A 263 -19.90 0.68 -6.85
N SER A 264 -18.99 1.57 -6.42
CA SER A 264 -19.03 2.97 -6.88
C SER A 264 -18.96 3.05 -8.41
N PRO A 265 -19.71 3.94 -9.06
CA PRO A 265 -19.59 4.15 -10.51
C PRO A 265 -18.22 4.73 -10.91
N SER A 266 -17.39 5.15 -9.95
CA SER A 266 -16.05 5.68 -10.17
C SER A 266 -14.97 4.61 -9.95
N PRO A 267 -14.26 4.15 -10.99
CA PRO A 267 -13.22 3.12 -10.85
C PRO A 267 -12.10 3.49 -9.87
N ARG A 268 -11.75 4.78 -9.78
CA ARG A 268 -10.75 5.25 -8.80
C ARG A 268 -11.24 5.11 -7.35
N VAL A 269 -12.54 5.25 -7.10
CA VAL A 269 -13.12 5.04 -5.76
C VAL A 269 -13.16 3.55 -5.45
N GLN A 270 -13.61 2.71 -6.40
CA GLN A 270 -13.61 1.25 -6.24
C GLN A 270 -12.21 0.75 -5.88
N CYS A 271 -11.19 1.24 -6.59
CA CYS A 271 -9.80 0.87 -6.36
C CYS A 271 -9.34 1.25 -4.95
N GLN A 272 -9.57 2.50 -4.54
CA GLN A 272 -9.13 2.97 -3.23
C GLN A 272 -9.91 2.32 -2.09
N ALA A 273 -11.20 2.02 -2.28
CA ALA A 273 -11.99 1.29 -1.29
C ALA A 273 -11.45 -0.13 -1.09
N THR A 274 -11.12 -0.80 -2.20
CA THR A 274 -10.52 -2.14 -2.19
C THR A 274 -9.13 -2.14 -1.53
N LEU A 275 -8.30 -1.13 -1.82
CA LEU A 275 -7.00 -0.95 -1.18
C LEU A 275 -7.11 -0.63 0.32
N ALA A 276 -8.11 0.16 0.72
CA ALA A 276 -8.40 0.42 2.13
C ALA A 276 -8.79 -0.88 2.86
N LEU A 277 -9.69 -1.69 2.26
CA LEU A 277 -10.07 -2.99 2.79
C LEU A 277 -8.88 -3.96 2.87
N ARG A 278 -7.99 -3.97 1.87
CA ARG A 278 -6.72 -4.73 1.90
C ARG A 278 -5.85 -4.33 3.10
N ASN A 279 -5.67 -3.02 3.34
CA ASN A 279 -4.86 -2.52 4.45
C ASN A 279 -5.49 -2.88 5.80
N LEU A 280 -6.82 -2.76 5.92
CA LEU A 280 -7.55 -3.21 7.12
C LEU A 280 -7.37 -4.72 7.35
N ALA A 281 -7.48 -5.53 6.28
CA ALA A 281 -7.32 -6.98 6.31
C ALA A 281 -5.91 -7.47 6.69
N SER A 282 -4.94 -6.57 6.91
CA SER A 282 -3.70 -6.91 7.60
C SER A 282 -3.92 -7.41 9.02
N ASP A 283 -5.06 -7.07 9.66
CA ASP A 283 -5.42 -7.60 10.98
C ASP A 283 -6.52 -8.66 10.88
N SER A 284 -6.37 -9.75 11.65
CA SER A 284 -7.29 -10.89 11.69
C SER A 284 -8.76 -10.51 11.93
N GLY A 285 -9.03 -9.52 12.80
CA GLY A 285 -10.39 -9.06 13.06
C GLY A 285 -11.09 -8.51 11.81
N TYR A 286 -10.37 -7.72 11.00
CA TYR A 286 -10.92 -7.18 9.76
C TYR A 286 -11.05 -8.23 8.66
N GLN A 287 -10.17 -9.25 8.61
CA GLN A 287 -10.30 -10.35 7.65
C GLN A 287 -11.67 -11.01 7.75
N VAL A 288 -12.15 -11.27 8.98
CA VAL A 288 -13.49 -11.85 9.20
C VAL A 288 -14.58 -10.82 8.98
N GLU A 289 -14.39 -9.58 9.44
CA GLU A 289 -15.41 -8.54 9.35
C GLU A 289 -15.74 -8.16 7.90
N ILE A 290 -14.75 -8.13 7.00
CA ILE A 290 -14.97 -7.87 5.57
C ILE A 290 -15.85 -8.95 4.95
N VAL A 291 -15.66 -10.21 5.33
CA VAL A 291 -16.50 -11.33 4.86
C VAL A 291 -17.91 -11.20 5.44
N ARG A 292 -18.05 -10.90 6.74
CA ARG A 292 -19.35 -10.67 7.40
C ARG A 292 -20.13 -9.51 6.78
N ALA A 293 -19.43 -8.45 6.36
CA ALA A 293 -20.01 -7.30 5.68
C ALA A 293 -20.40 -7.58 4.22
N GLY A 294 -20.20 -8.81 3.71
CA GLY A 294 -20.55 -9.18 2.35
C GLY A 294 -19.53 -8.75 1.30
N GLY A 295 -18.25 -8.61 1.64
CA GLY A 295 -17.21 -8.17 0.70
C GLY A 295 -16.89 -9.19 -0.41
N LEU A 296 -17.15 -10.48 -0.20
CA LEU A 296 -16.73 -11.55 -1.13
C LEU A 296 -17.33 -11.44 -2.55
N PRO A 297 -18.66 -11.26 -2.75
CA PRO A 297 -19.23 -11.17 -4.10
C PRO A 297 -18.64 -10.02 -4.93
N HIS A 298 -18.44 -8.86 -4.30
CA HIS A 298 -17.84 -7.68 -4.93
C HIS A 298 -16.40 -7.95 -5.37
N LEU A 299 -15.59 -8.58 -4.51
CA LEU A 299 -14.22 -8.94 -4.82
C LEU A 299 -14.14 -9.94 -5.99
N VAL A 300 -15.01 -10.97 -6.04
CA VAL A 300 -15.06 -11.91 -7.19
C VAL A 300 -15.33 -11.16 -8.49
N GLN A 301 -16.30 -10.25 -8.49
CA GLN A 301 -16.63 -9.45 -9.66
C GLN A 301 -15.42 -8.61 -10.11
N LEU A 302 -14.74 -7.95 -9.17
CA LEU A 302 -13.55 -7.12 -9.46
C LEU A 302 -12.37 -7.95 -10.01
N LEU A 303 -12.19 -9.21 -9.60
CA LEU A 303 -11.14 -10.08 -10.16
C LEU A 303 -11.33 -10.36 -11.66
N THR A 304 -12.56 -10.27 -12.16
CA THR A 304 -12.90 -10.60 -13.55
C THR A 304 -13.11 -9.37 -14.43
N CYS A 305 -12.87 -8.16 -13.91
CA CYS A 305 -13.07 -6.93 -14.66
C CYS A 305 -11.91 -6.63 -15.62
N ASN A 306 -12.17 -5.82 -16.66
CA ASN A 306 -11.17 -5.41 -17.65
C ASN A 306 -10.32 -4.20 -17.20
N HIS A 307 -10.10 -4.03 -15.89
CA HIS A 307 -9.35 -2.91 -15.34
C HIS A 307 -8.25 -3.42 -14.40
N GLN A 308 -7.04 -3.54 -14.92
CA GLN A 308 -5.92 -4.18 -14.22
C GLN A 308 -5.61 -3.64 -12.81
N PRO A 309 -5.56 -2.31 -12.55
CA PRO A 309 -5.42 -1.81 -11.17
C PRO A 309 -6.49 -2.28 -10.19
N LEU A 310 -7.73 -2.49 -10.64
CA LEU A 310 -8.81 -3.03 -9.81
C LEU A 310 -8.61 -4.51 -9.54
N VAL A 311 -8.22 -5.28 -10.57
CA VAL A 311 -7.87 -6.70 -10.42
C VAL A 311 -6.73 -6.86 -9.40
N LEU A 312 -5.67 -6.04 -9.51
CA LEU A 312 -4.55 -6.04 -8.57
C LEU A 312 -5.00 -5.71 -7.14
N ALA A 313 -5.80 -4.66 -6.96
CA ALA A 313 -6.33 -4.30 -5.65
C ALA A 313 -7.18 -5.44 -5.05
N ALA A 314 -8.06 -6.05 -5.86
CA ALA A 314 -8.95 -7.12 -5.43
C ALA A 314 -8.20 -8.41 -5.09
N VAL A 315 -7.23 -8.83 -5.90
CA VAL A 315 -6.44 -10.04 -5.65
C VAL A 315 -5.54 -9.88 -4.41
N ALA A 316 -4.99 -8.68 -4.20
CA ALA A 316 -4.24 -8.36 -2.99
C ALA A 316 -5.15 -8.35 -1.75
N CYS A 317 -6.38 -7.82 -1.87
CA CYS A 317 -7.35 -7.81 -0.79
C CYS A 317 -7.78 -9.23 -0.39
N ILE A 318 -8.18 -10.07 -1.35
CA ILE A 318 -8.58 -11.46 -1.06
C ILE A 318 -7.42 -12.30 -0.52
N ARG A 319 -6.18 -12.04 -0.94
CA ARG A 319 -5.00 -12.68 -0.35
C ARG A 319 -4.91 -12.44 1.15
N ASN A 320 -5.14 -11.21 1.61
CA ASN A 320 -5.10 -10.91 3.04
C ASN A 320 -6.29 -11.54 3.78
N ILE A 321 -7.49 -11.51 3.18
CA ILE A 321 -8.69 -12.11 3.76
C ILE A 321 -8.57 -13.64 3.88
N SER A 322 -7.89 -14.30 2.93
CA SER A 322 -7.72 -15.76 2.89
C SER A 322 -6.74 -16.30 3.93
N ILE A 323 -5.97 -15.43 4.59
CA ILE A 323 -5.09 -15.84 5.70
C ILE A 323 -5.92 -16.42 6.86
N HIS A 324 -7.15 -15.96 7.06
CA HIS A 324 -7.99 -16.42 8.17
C HIS A 324 -8.66 -17.77 7.87
N PRO A 325 -8.46 -18.82 8.68
CA PRO A 325 -9.01 -20.15 8.40
C PRO A 325 -10.55 -20.19 8.29
N LEU A 326 -11.25 -19.40 9.11
CA LEU A 326 -12.72 -19.29 9.05
C LEU A 326 -13.26 -18.78 7.70
N ASN A 327 -12.44 -18.09 6.92
CA ASN A 327 -12.87 -17.53 5.65
C ASN A 327 -12.72 -18.50 4.48
N GLU A 328 -11.88 -19.55 4.60
CA GLU A 328 -11.50 -20.38 3.45
C GLU A 328 -12.68 -21.02 2.73
N ALA A 329 -13.59 -21.67 3.48
CA ALA A 329 -14.77 -22.31 2.90
C ALA A 329 -15.71 -21.28 2.24
N LEU A 330 -15.87 -20.10 2.87
CA LEU A 330 -16.71 -19.02 2.34
C LEU A 330 -16.14 -18.44 1.04
N ILE A 331 -14.81 -18.32 0.94
CA ILE A 331 -14.11 -17.87 -0.28
C ILE A 331 -14.30 -18.90 -1.40
N ILE A 332 -14.20 -20.20 -1.10
CA ILE A 332 -14.41 -21.24 -2.11
C ILE A 332 -15.87 -21.27 -2.58
N ASP A 333 -16.81 -21.24 -1.63
CA ASP A 333 -18.25 -21.27 -1.93
C ASP A 333 -18.70 -20.01 -2.70
N ALA A 334 -18.01 -18.88 -2.53
CA ALA A 334 -18.20 -17.66 -3.32
C ALA A 334 -17.65 -17.73 -4.75
N GLY A 335 -16.93 -18.80 -5.12
CA GLY A 335 -16.51 -19.06 -6.50
C GLY A 335 -15.17 -18.44 -6.92
N PHE A 336 -14.27 -18.14 -5.99
CA PHE A 336 -12.98 -17.50 -6.28
C PHE A 336 -11.98 -18.38 -7.06
N LEU A 337 -12.08 -19.71 -6.97
CA LEU A 337 -11.02 -20.59 -7.46
C LEU A 337 -10.76 -20.45 -8.97
N LYS A 338 -11.80 -20.46 -9.81
CA LYS A 338 -11.63 -20.33 -11.26
C LYS A 338 -11.08 -18.95 -11.67
N PRO A 339 -11.61 -17.82 -11.17
CA PRO A 339 -10.98 -16.51 -11.36
C PRO A 339 -9.51 -16.48 -10.96
N LEU A 340 -9.15 -16.98 -9.77
CA LEU A 340 -7.77 -17.01 -9.29
C LEU A 340 -6.85 -17.82 -10.22
N VAL A 341 -7.29 -18.97 -10.72
CA VAL A 341 -6.53 -19.76 -11.69
C VAL A 341 -6.38 -19.01 -13.02
N GLY A 342 -7.42 -18.32 -13.49
CA GLY A 342 -7.34 -17.49 -14.70
C GLY A 342 -6.39 -16.30 -14.58
N LEU A 343 -6.21 -15.74 -13.38
CA LEU A 343 -5.24 -14.67 -13.13
C LEU A 343 -3.78 -15.12 -13.33
N LEU A 344 -3.51 -16.42 -13.33
CA LEU A 344 -2.17 -16.95 -13.62
C LEU A 344 -1.76 -16.76 -15.08
N ASP A 345 -2.70 -16.48 -15.99
CA ASP A 345 -2.43 -16.19 -17.40
C ASP A 345 -1.90 -14.76 -17.66
N PHE A 346 -1.88 -13.90 -16.64
CA PHE A 346 -1.39 -12.52 -16.74
C PHE A 346 0.15 -12.48 -16.69
N ASN A 347 0.79 -13.00 -17.73
CA ASN A 347 2.25 -13.21 -17.78
C ASN A 347 3.09 -11.95 -17.60
N ASP A 348 2.55 -10.76 -17.93
CA ASP A 348 3.27 -9.50 -17.80
C ASP A 348 3.13 -8.87 -16.39
N LEU A 349 2.36 -9.48 -15.48
CA LEU A 349 1.98 -8.90 -14.19
C LEU A 349 2.27 -9.85 -13.02
N GLU A 350 3.56 -9.89 -12.69
CA GLU A 350 4.13 -10.69 -11.61
C GLU A 350 3.35 -10.54 -10.28
N GLU A 351 2.99 -9.32 -9.88
CA GLU A 351 2.27 -9.08 -8.62
C GLU A 351 0.90 -9.75 -8.56
N ILE A 352 0.16 -9.76 -9.68
CA ILE A 352 -1.16 -10.40 -9.75
C ILE A 352 -1.00 -11.91 -9.63
N GLN A 353 -0.05 -12.49 -10.35
CA GLN A 353 0.24 -13.93 -10.29
C GLN A 353 0.67 -14.34 -8.87
N CYS A 354 1.59 -13.60 -8.25
CA CYS A 354 2.02 -13.83 -6.87
C CYS A 354 0.84 -13.80 -5.90
N HIS A 355 -0.01 -12.77 -5.96
CA HIS A 355 -1.16 -12.70 -5.06
C HIS A 355 -2.19 -13.81 -5.32
N ALA A 356 -2.42 -14.20 -6.57
CA ALA A 356 -3.31 -15.29 -6.92
C ALA A 356 -2.82 -16.64 -6.37
N VAL A 357 -1.54 -16.99 -6.62
CA VAL A 357 -0.95 -18.24 -6.11
C VAL A 357 -0.90 -18.26 -4.58
N SER A 358 -0.54 -17.13 -3.96
CA SER A 358 -0.51 -17.01 -2.50
C SER A 358 -1.90 -17.20 -1.88
N THR A 359 -2.95 -16.71 -2.56
CA THR A 359 -4.34 -16.95 -2.16
C THR A 359 -4.71 -18.43 -2.29
N LEU A 360 -4.38 -19.08 -3.42
CA LEU A 360 -4.61 -20.52 -3.60
C LEU A 360 -3.88 -21.33 -2.52
N ARG A 361 -2.63 -20.97 -2.21
CA ARG A 361 -1.84 -21.60 -1.13
C ARG A 361 -2.55 -21.52 0.22
N ASN A 362 -3.06 -20.34 0.60
CA ASN A 362 -3.77 -20.17 1.87
C ASN A 362 -5.04 -21.06 1.93
N LEU A 363 -5.80 -21.13 0.83
CA LEU A 363 -7.00 -21.96 0.75
C LEU A 363 -6.70 -23.47 0.74
N ALA A 364 -5.48 -23.89 0.42
CA ALA A 364 -5.07 -25.29 0.41
C ALA A 364 -4.77 -25.83 1.84
N ALA A 365 -4.58 -24.97 2.82
CA ALA A 365 -3.96 -25.33 4.10
C ALA A 365 -4.89 -26.11 5.04
N SER A 366 -6.19 -25.78 5.14
CA SER A 366 -7.01 -26.30 6.26
C SER A 366 -7.66 -27.66 6.04
N SER A 367 -8.28 -27.92 4.89
CA SER A 367 -9.20 -29.07 4.74
C SER A 367 -9.09 -29.80 3.41
N GLU A 368 -9.36 -31.10 3.44
CA GLU A 368 -9.41 -31.98 2.26
C GLU A 368 -10.41 -31.47 1.22
N ARG A 369 -11.60 -31.05 1.66
CA ARG A 369 -12.62 -30.44 0.78
C ARG A 369 -12.03 -29.30 -0.04
N ASN A 370 -11.29 -28.40 0.61
CA ASN A 370 -10.71 -27.24 -0.07
C ASN A 370 -9.67 -27.66 -1.11
N ARG A 371 -8.74 -28.56 -0.72
CA ARG A 371 -7.72 -29.10 -1.63
C ARG A 371 -8.31 -29.78 -2.86
N LEU A 372 -9.38 -30.57 -2.67
CA LEU A 372 -10.11 -31.20 -3.76
C LEU A 372 -10.78 -30.17 -4.68
N ALA A 373 -11.32 -29.08 -4.13
CA ALA A 373 -11.90 -28.00 -4.91
C ALA A 373 -10.82 -27.27 -5.75
N LEU A 374 -9.62 -27.06 -5.21
CA LEU A 374 -8.49 -26.48 -5.94
C LEU A 374 -8.07 -27.36 -7.13
N LEU A 375 -7.98 -28.68 -6.92
CA LEU A 375 -7.71 -29.63 -8.01
C LEU A 375 -8.80 -29.57 -9.09
N ALA A 376 -10.07 -29.60 -8.69
CA ALA A 376 -11.20 -29.52 -9.62
C ALA A 376 -11.24 -28.20 -10.40
N ALA A 377 -10.68 -27.12 -9.84
CA ALA A 377 -10.53 -25.84 -10.52
C ALA A 377 -9.33 -25.79 -11.49
N GLY A 378 -8.49 -26.82 -11.55
CA GLY A 378 -7.30 -26.87 -12.42
C GLY A 378 -6.08 -26.10 -11.89
N ALA A 379 -6.07 -25.73 -10.60
CA ALA A 379 -5.01 -24.91 -10.02
C ALA A 379 -3.63 -25.60 -10.09
N VAL A 380 -3.58 -26.90 -9.77
CA VAL A 380 -2.32 -27.65 -9.75
C VAL A 380 -1.74 -27.80 -11.16
N ASP A 381 -2.58 -28.16 -12.14
CA ASP A 381 -2.13 -28.29 -13.53
C ASP A 381 -1.64 -26.97 -14.09
N LYS A 382 -2.33 -25.86 -13.79
CA LYS A 382 -1.91 -24.54 -14.23
C LYS A 382 -0.60 -24.11 -13.61
N CYS A 383 -0.44 -24.27 -12.29
CA CYS A 383 0.83 -23.99 -11.62
C CYS A 383 1.98 -24.84 -12.16
N LYS A 384 1.73 -26.13 -12.46
CA LYS A 384 2.72 -27.06 -13.00
C LYS A 384 3.18 -26.65 -14.41
N GLU A 385 2.26 -26.18 -15.25
CA GLU A 385 2.58 -25.66 -16.58
C GLU A 385 3.48 -24.41 -16.52
N LEU A 386 3.26 -23.57 -15.50
CA LEU A 386 3.87 -22.25 -15.39
C LEU A 386 5.18 -22.22 -14.62
N VAL A 387 5.39 -23.10 -13.63
CA VAL A 387 6.50 -23.01 -12.66
C VAL A 387 7.89 -22.91 -13.28
N LEU A 388 8.10 -23.42 -14.50
CA LEU A 388 9.37 -23.36 -15.23
C LEU A 388 9.54 -22.10 -16.11
N LYS A 389 8.49 -21.28 -16.25
CA LYS A 389 8.41 -20.18 -17.24
C LYS A 389 8.13 -18.81 -16.62
N VAL A 390 7.84 -18.76 -15.31
CA VAL A 390 7.45 -17.54 -14.60
C VAL A 390 8.64 -16.87 -13.89
N PRO A 391 8.52 -15.58 -13.52
CA PRO A 391 9.51 -14.91 -12.68
C PRO A 391 9.75 -15.64 -11.35
N LEU A 392 10.92 -15.40 -10.75
CA LEU A 392 11.38 -16.07 -9.52
C LEU A 392 10.36 -15.97 -8.36
N SER A 393 9.77 -14.80 -8.14
CA SER A 393 8.79 -14.59 -7.06
C SER A 393 7.53 -15.47 -7.21
N VAL A 394 6.99 -15.57 -8.43
CA VAL A 394 5.84 -16.41 -8.75
C VAL A 394 6.22 -17.88 -8.64
N GLN A 395 7.41 -18.24 -9.11
CA GLN A 395 7.95 -19.60 -8.99
C GLN A 395 8.03 -20.03 -7.51
N LEU A 396 8.52 -19.17 -6.63
CA LEU A 396 8.59 -19.44 -5.19
C LEU A 396 7.22 -19.61 -4.55
N GLU A 397 6.24 -18.77 -4.88
CA GLU A 397 4.86 -18.93 -4.39
C GLU A 397 4.22 -20.24 -4.90
N ILE A 398 4.48 -20.63 -6.16
CA ILE A 398 3.99 -21.91 -6.71
C ILE A 398 4.59 -23.10 -5.95
N LEU A 399 5.90 -23.08 -5.71
CA LEU A 399 6.58 -24.16 -5.00
C LEU A 399 6.13 -24.27 -3.54
N ALA A 400 5.91 -23.14 -2.86
CA ALA A 400 5.31 -23.13 -1.54
C ALA A 400 3.89 -23.71 -1.55
N CYS A 401 3.09 -23.42 -2.59
CA CYS A 401 1.76 -24.01 -2.77
C CYS A 401 1.85 -25.54 -2.95
N PHE A 402 2.77 -26.03 -3.77
CA PHE A 402 3.01 -27.47 -3.94
C PHE A 402 3.46 -28.15 -2.64
N ALA A 403 4.32 -27.51 -1.86
CA ALA A 403 4.77 -28.06 -0.58
C ALA A 403 3.60 -28.25 0.40
N ILE A 404 2.67 -27.28 0.48
CA ILE A 404 1.47 -27.39 1.32
C ILE A 404 0.53 -28.48 0.80
N LEU A 405 0.28 -28.53 -0.51
CA LEU A 405 -0.57 -29.56 -1.10
C LEU A 405 0.00 -30.97 -0.87
N ALA A 406 1.32 -31.12 -0.91
CA ALA A 406 2.00 -32.40 -0.70
C ALA A 406 1.95 -32.90 0.76
N LEU A 407 1.66 -32.04 1.75
CA LEU A 407 1.46 -32.46 3.15
C LEU A 407 0.17 -33.28 3.34
N ALA A 408 -0.79 -33.15 2.43
CA ALA A 408 -2.06 -33.83 2.51
C ALA A 408 -1.99 -35.25 1.94
N ASP A 409 -1.93 -36.25 2.82
CA ASP A 409 -1.84 -37.67 2.45
C ASP A 409 -2.98 -38.10 1.51
N ASP A 410 -4.19 -37.56 1.71
CA ASP A 410 -5.38 -37.76 0.87
C ASP A 410 -5.23 -37.24 -0.57
N LEU A 411 -4.37 -36.25 -0.78
CA LEU A 411 -4.19 -35.58 -2.07
C LEU A 411 -3.05 -36.18 -2.90
N LYS A 412 -2.08 -36.82 -2.26
CA LYS A 412 -0.88 -37.38 -2.92
C LYS A 412 -1.20 -38.24 -4.15
N PRO A 413 -2.20 -39.16 -4.14
CA PRO A 413 -2.61 -39.90 -5.33
C PRO A 413 -2.82 -39.02 -6.57
N LYS A 414 -3.59 -37.94 -6.42
CA LYS A 414 -3.93 -37.03 -7.50
C LYS A 414 -2.74 -36.16 -7.92
N LEU A 415 -1.90 -35.79 -6.96
CA LEU A 415 -0.65 -35.08 -7.26
C LEU A 415 0.29 -35.97 -8.09
N TYR A 416 0.40 -37.26 -7.78
CA TYR A 416 1.18 -38.19 -8.59
C TYR A 416 0.62 -38.35 -10.01
N GLU A 417 -0.70 -38.50 -10.14
CA GLU A 417 -1.39 -38.57 -11.44
C GLU A 417 -1.15 -37.32 -12.29
N SER A 418 -0.95 -36.16 -11.64
CA SER A 418 -0.60 -34.92 -12.34
C SER A 418 0.85 -34.87 -12.84
N HIS A 419 1.68 -35.87 -12.57
CA HIS A 419 3.11 -35.90 -12.91
C HIS A 419 3.90 -34.71 -12.33
N ILE A 420 3.53 -34.27 -11.12
CA ILE A 420 4.20 -33.15 -10.45
C ILE A 420 5.66 -33.46 -10.08
N ILE A 421 5.98 -34.73 -9.80
CA ILE A 421 7.34 -35.17 -9.45
C ILE A 421 8.32 -34.86 -10.58
N ASP A 422 7.90 -35.10 -11.83
CA ASP A 422 8.67 -34.87 -13.05
C ASP A 422 9.11 -33.38 -13.19
N VAL A 423 8.37 -32.46 -12.57
CA VAL A 423 8.65 -31.01 -12.57
C VAL A 423 9.44 -30.58 -11.32
N LEU A 424 9.18 -31.21 -10.17
CA LEU A 424 9.89 -30.90 -8.92
C LEU A 424 11.35 -31.34 -8.96
N ILE A 425 11.66 -32.52 -9.52
CA ILE A 425 13.04 -33.05 -9.54
C ILE A 425 14.01 -32.09 -10.23
N PRO A 426 13.75 -31.58 -11.45
CA PRO A 426 14.64 -30.60 -12.08
C PRO A 426 14.85 -29.32 -11.25
N LEU A 427 13.81 -28.87 -10.52
CA LEU A 427 13.89 -27.65 -9.70
C LEU A 427 14.80 -27.82 -8.46
N THR A 428 15.05 -29.05 -8.01
CA THR A 428 16.06 -29.33 -6.96
C THR A 428 17.50 -29.08 -7.39
N PHE A 429 17.76 -28.80 -8.67
CA PHE A 429 19.07 -28.40 -9.19
C PHE A 429 19.25 -26.88 -9.26
N SER A 430 18.22 -26.10 -8.91
CA SER A 430 18.29 -24.64 -9.00
C SER A 430 19.43 -24.08 -8.15
N GLU A 431 20.20 -23.14 -8.70
CA GLU A 431 21.21 -22.38 -7.95
C GLU A 431 20.58 -21.43 -6.92
N ASN A 432 19.31 -21.06 -7.11
CA ASN A 432 18.55 -20.36 -6.09
C ASN A 432 18.15 -21.32 -4.97
N GLY A 433 18.68 -21.09 -3.77
CA GLY A 433 18.48 -21.94 -2.59
C GLY A 433 17.03 -22.04 -2.12
N GLU A 434 16.20 -21.02 -2.31
CA GLU A 434 14.78 -21.06 -1.94
C GLU A 434 13.97 -21.91 -2.92
N VAL A 435 14.23 -21.80 -4.23
CA VAL A 435 13.61 -22.67 -5.26
C VAL A 435 14.00 -24.12 -5.02
N CYS A 436 15.29 -24.37 -4.79
CA CYS A 436 15.82 -25.69 -4.49
C CYS A 436 15.19 -26.26 -3.19
N GLY A 437 15.16 -25.47 -2.11
CA GLY A 437 14.59 -25.88 -0.83
C GLY A 437 13.09 -26.15 -0.89
N ASN A 438 12.30 -25.27 -1.51
CA ASN A 438 10.84 -25.42 -1.59
C ASN A 438 10.43 -26.60 -2.50
N SER A 439 11.12 -26.79 -3.63
CA SER A 439 10.89 -27.95 -4.50
C SER A 439 11.28 -29.26 -3.82
N ALA A 440 12.41 -29.27 -3.10
CA ALA A 440 12.85 -30.42 -2.32
C ALA A 440 11.88 -30.75 -1.19
N ALA A 441 11.36 -29.76 -0.46
CA ALA A 441 10.36 -29.97 0.58
C ALA A 441 9.05 -30.56 0.02
N ALA A 442 8.58 -30.04 -1.12
CA ALA A 442 7.42 -30.59 -1.82
C ALA A 442 7.65 -32.05 -2.25
N LEU A 443 8.83 -32.35 -2.82
CA LEU A 443 9.19 -33.71 -3.23
C LEU A 443 9.32 -34.66 -2.03
N ALA A 444 9.96 -34.22 -0.95
CA ALA A 444 10.09 -34.97 0.29
C ALA A 444 8.72 -35.32 0.89
N ASN A 445 7.80 -34.35 0.92
CA ASN A 445 6.42 -34.56 1.38
C ASN A 445 5.68 -35.58 0.50
N LEU A 446 5.89 -35.56 -0.82
CA LEU A 446 5.36 -36.58 -1.73
C LEU A 446 5.97 -37.97 -1.50
N CYS A 447 7.19 -38.06 -0.97
CA CYS A 447 7.83 -39.33 -0.64
C CYS A 447 7.44 -39.86 0.75
N SER A 448 6.64 -39.12 1.54
CA SER A 448 6.20 -39.59 2.85
C SER A 448 4.92 -40.42 2.77
N ARG A 449 4.81 -41.42 3.66
CA ARG A 449 3.60 -42.28 3.81
C ARG A 449 3.04 -42.81 2.48
N VAL A 450 3.93 -43.22 1.57
CA VAL A 450 3.54 -43.70 0.24
C VAL A 450 2.74 -44.99 0.37
N SER A 451 1.46 -44.96 0.02
CA SER A 451 0.61 -46.14 0.00
C SER A 451 1.07 -47.20 -1.02
N SER A 452 0.75 -48.47 -0.76
CA SER A 452 1.13 -49.60 -1.63
C SER A 452 0.60 -49.48 -3.07
N GLU A 453 -0.54 -48.82 -3.26
CA GLU A 453 -1.15 -48.60 -4.58
C GLU A 453 -0.38 -47.56 -5.42
N HIS A 454 0.31 -46.63 -4.77
CA HIS A 454 0.96 -45.49 -5.43
C HIS A 454 2.49 -45.60 -5.49
N LYS A 455 3.06 -46.70 -4.97
CA LYS A 455 4.52 -46.97 -5.01
C LYS A 455 5.13 -46.88 -6.41
N GLN A 456 4.36 -47.19 -7.44
CA GLN A 456 4.81 -47.14 -8.85
C GLN A 456 5.31 -45.75 -9.28
N TYR A 457 4.78 -44.68 -8.67
CA TYR A 457 5.22 -43.31 -8.98
C TYR A 457 6.60 -43.01 -8.41
N ILE A 458 6.96 -43.60 -7.27
CA ILE A 458 8.31 -43.52 -6.71
C ILE A 458 9.28 -44.31 -7.60
N PHE A 459 8.92 -45.54 -8.00
CA PHE A 459 9.77 -46.36 -8.88
C PHE A 459 10.00 -45.70 -10.24
N LYS A 460 8.93 -45.19 -10.88
CA LYS A 460 9.03 -44.51 -12.16
C LYS A 460 9.96 -43.30 -12.09
N ASN A 461 9.94 -42.59 -10.96
CA ASN A 461 10.74 -41.38 -10.76
C ASN A 461 12.05 -41.60 -9.99
N TRP A 462 12.44 -42.86 -9.77
CA TRP A 462 13.60 -43.14 -8.92
C TRP A 462 14.90 -42.65 -9.57
N SER A 463 15.07 -42.86 -10.87
CA SER A 463 16.31 -42.52 -11.60
C SER A 463 16.13 -41.47 -12.70
N GLU A 464 14.89 -41.16 -13.08
CA GLU A 464 14.53 -40.18 -14.10
C GLU A 464 13.34 -39.36 -13.62
N PRO A 465 13.12 -38.13 -14.11
CA PRO A 465 14.04 -37.32 -14.89
C PRO A 465 15.22 -36.81 -14.05
N ASN A 466 16.32 -36.39 -14.67
CA ASN A 466 17.43 -35.69 -14.02
C ASN A 466 17.98 -36.43 -12.77
N GLU A 467 18.39 -37.68 -12.95
CA GLU A 467 18.87 -38.59 -11.87
C GLU A 467 17.78 -39.00 -10.86
N GLY A 468 16.55 -38.52 -11.02
CA GLY A 468 15.39 -38.91 -10.24
C GLY A 468 15.46 -38.55 -8.75
N ILE A 469 14.61 -39.22 -7.97
CA ILE A 469 14.62 -39.15 -6.50
C ILE A 469 15.98 -39.62 -5.94
N TYR A 470 16.61 -40.63 -6.56
CA TYR A 470 17.94 -41.12 -6.20
C TYR A 470 19.00 -40.01 -6.22
N GLY A 471 19.13 -39.29 -7.34
CA GLY A 471 20.09 -38.22 -7.48
C GLY A 471 19.81 -37.07 -6.53
N PHE A 472 18.53 -36.70 -6.37
CA PHE A 472 18.11 -35.72 -5.37
C PHE A 472 18.63 -36.06 -3.96
N LEU A 473 18.38 -37.28 -3.50
CA LEU A 473 18.85 -37.74 -2.18
C LEU A 473 20.37 -37.68 -2.08
N LEU A 474 21.09 -38.18 -3.09
CA LEU A 474 22.55 -38.24 -3.06
C LEU A 474 23.18 -36.85 -3.01
N ARG A 475 22.70 -35.91 -3.85
CA ARG A 475 23.20 -34.54 -3.88
C ARG A 475 22.96 -33.81 -2.57
N PHE A 476 21.78 -33.99 -1.96
CA PHE A 476 21.43 -33.32 -0.71
C PHE A 476 22.20 -33.89 0.49
N LEU A 477 22.41 -35.21 0.55
CA LEU A 477 23.28 -35.85 1.55
C LEU A 477 24.74 -35.35 1.46
N GLN A 478 25.19 -34.92 0.29
CA GLN A 478 26.56 -34.46 0.04
C GLN A 478 26.67 -32.92 -0.01
N SER A 479 25.60 -32.20 0.34
CA SER A 479 25.51 -30.75 0.11
C SER A 479 26.35 -29.92 1.07
N GLY A 480 26.64 -30.42 2.28
CA GLY A 480 27.26 -29.64 3.36
C GLY A 480 26.31 -28.62 4.01
N SER A 481 25.04 -28.59 3.59
CA SER A 481 23.99 -27.71 4.12
C SER A 481 23.12 -28.49 5.08
N ALA A 482 23.10 -28.09 6.36
CA ALA A 482 22.32 -28.77 7.39
C ALA A 482 20.83 -28.92 7.02
N THR A 483 20.25 -27.91 6.39
CA THR A 483 18.84 -27.94 5.94
C THR A 483 18.62 -28.96 4.83
N PHE A 484 19.51 -29.04 3.84
CA PHE A 484 19.37 -29.98 2.72
C PHE A 484 19.70 -31.41 3.13
N GLU A 485 20.73 -31.59 3.96
CA GLU A 485 21.04 -32.89 4.59
C GLU A 485 19.85 -33.39 5.40
N HIS A 486 19.19 -32.51 6.16
CA HIS A 486 17.99 -32.86 6.93
C HIS A 486 16.85 -33.31 6.03
N ILE A 487 16.53 -32.54 4.97
CA ILE A 487 15.48 -32.90 4.01
C ILE A 487 15.76 -34.28 3.38
N ALA A 488 17.00 -34.57 2.98
CA ALA A 488 17.35 -35.86 2.41
C ALA A 488 17.23 -37.02 3.42
N LEU A 489 17.78 -36.86 4.62
CA LEU A 489 17.68 -37.87 5.68
C LEU A 489 16.23 -38.12 6.08
N TRP A 490 15.45 -37.06 6.27
CA TRP A 490 14.03 -37.16 6.55
C TRP A 490 13.28 -37.88 5.41
N THR A 491 13.57 -37.55 4.15
CA THR A 491 12.97 -38.25 3.00
C THR A 491 13.31 -39.74 2.99
N ILE A 492 14.58 -40.10 3.25
CA ILE A 492 15.04 -41.49 3.35
C ILE A 492 14.29 -42.22 4.46
N LEU A 493 14.20 -41.60 5.64
CA LEU A 493 13.47 -42.15 6.77
C LEU A 493 12.01 -42.41 6.42
N GLN A 494 11.35 -41.43 5.80
CA GLN A 494 9.95 -41.54 5.38
C GLN A 494 9.72 -42.65 4.34
N LEU A 495 10.66 -42.84 3.41
CA LEU A 495 10.61 -43.94 2.45
C LEU A 495 10.80 -45.29 3.14
N LEU A 496 11.72 -45.40 4.11
CA LEU A 496 11.95 -46.63 4.89
C LEU A 496 10.76 -47.00 5.79
N GLU A 497 10.07 -45.99 6.33
CA GLU A 497 8.89 -46.13 7.18
C GLU A 497 7.59 -46.38 6.38
N SER A 498 7.64 -46.39 5.04
CA SER A 498 6.48 -46.58 4.17
C SER A 498 5.84 -47.99 4.24
N ASN A 499 6.36 -48.88 5.08
CA ASN A 499 5.97 -50.31 5.18
C ASN A 499 5.99 -51.04 3.82
N ASN A 500 6.78 -50.55 2.87
CA ASN A 500 6.87 -51.09 1.52
C ASN A 500 8.24 -51.72 1.29
N THR A 501 8.30 -53.04 1.26
CA THR A 501 9.56 -53.78 1.14
C THR A 501 10.33 -53.46 -0.14
N GLU A 502 9.62 -53.20 -1.24
CA GLU A 502 10.26 -52.88 -2.52
C GLU A 502 10.86 -51.46 -2.53
N ILE A 503 10.18 -50.47 -1.93
CA ILE A 503 10.75 -49.12 -1.73
C ILE A 503 11.96 -49.20 -0.79
N ASN A 504 11.86 -50.01 0.26
CA ASN A 504 12.96 -50.19 1.21
C ASN A 504 14.19 -50.79 0.54
N SER A 505 14.02 -51.74 -0.38
CA SER A 505 15.11 -52.29 -1.19
C SER A 505 15.85 -51.23 -2.00
N LEU A 506 15.15 -50.21 -2.54
CA LEU A 506 15.81 -49.11 -3.28
C LEU A 506 16.86 -48.37 -2.45
N ILE A 507 16.67 -48.29 -1.13
CA ILE A 507 17.59 -47.62 -0.20
C ILE A 507 18.61 -48.64 0.34
N LYS A 508 18.15 -49.81 0.80
CA LYS A 508 18.99 -50.84 1.41
C LYS A 508 20.03 -51.42 0.46
N GLU A 509 19.74 -51.48 -0.82
CA GLU A 509 20.63 -52.07 -1.83
C GLU A 509 21.50 -51.00 -2.51
N ASN A 510 21.33 -49.71 -2.17
CA ASN A 510 22.04 -48.61 -2.82
C ASN A 510 23.28 -48.16 -2.01
N GLU A 511 24.45 -48.65 -2.43
CA GLU A 511 25.72 -48.37 -1.75
C GLU A 511 26.05 -46.87 -1.65
N SER A 512 25.68 -46.06 -2.66
CA SER A 512 25.96 -44.62 -2.66
C SER A 512 25.17 -43.89 -1.59
N ILE A 513 23.87 -44.19 -1.45
CA ILE A 513 23.02 -43.61 -0.39
C ILE A 513 23.54 -44.07 0.99
N LEU A 514 23.81 -45.37 1.15
CA LEU A 514 24.34 -45.92 2.41
C LEU A 514 25.66 -45.27 2.82
N SER A 515 26.58 -45.06 1.87
CA SER A 515 27.85 -44.37 2.11
C SER A 515 27.61 -42.91 2.50
N GLY A 516 26.69 -42.21 1.84
CA GLY A 516 26.32 -40.83 2.18
C GLY A 516 25.82 -40.69 3.63
N ILE A 517 24.89 -41.57 4.04
CA ILE A 517 24.35 -41.59 5.42
C ILE A 517 25.48 -41.86 6.44
N LYS A 518 26.35 -42.84 6.18
CA LYS A 518 27.47 -43.18 7.07
C LYS A 518 28.48 -42.04 7.19
N ASN A 519 28.79 -41.37 6.08
CA ASN A 519 29.72 -40.23 6.07
C ASN A 519 29.16 -39.08 6.92
N LEU A 520 27.88 -38.73 6.75
CA LEU A 520 27.22 -37.72 7.59
C LEU A 520 27.24 -38.09 9.08
N SER A 521 26.88 -39.34 9.42
CA SER A 521 26.95 -39.82 10.80
C SER A 521 28.35 -39.65 11.40
N ALA A 522 29.41 -39.98 10.65
CA ALA A 522 30.79 -39.86 11.11
C ALA A 522 31.21 -38.40 11.31
N SER A 523 30.87 -37.52 10.37
CA SER A 523 31.15 -36.08 10.44
C SER A 523 30.46 -35.41 11.64
N GLN A 524 29.22 -35.79 11.96
CA GLN A 524 28.51 -35.25 13.13
C GLN A 524 29.07 -35.78 14.46
N GLN A 525 29.49 -37.04 14.54
CA GLN A 525 30.15 -37.59 15.74
C GLN A 525 31.45 -36.88 16.08
N GLN A 526 32.29 -36.59 15.08
CA GLN A 526 33.54 -35.83 15.27
C GLN A 526 33.26 -34.42 15.80
N THR A 527 32.17 -33.80 15.35
CA THR A 527 31.78 -32.45 15.78
C THR A 527 31.29 -32.42 17.23
N GLN A 528 30.47 -33.40 17.64
CA GLN A 528 30.00 -33.52 19.03
C GLN A 528 31.14 -33.83 20.01
N GLN A 529 32.11 -34.69 19.62
CA GLN A 529 33.29 -34.97 20.44
C GLN A 529 34.18 -33.74 20.65
N ASN A 530 34.28 -32.86 19.65
CA ASN A 530 35.03 -31.61 19.75
C ASN A 530 34.32 -30.55 20.61
N GLN A 531 32.98 -30.50 20.60
CA GLN A 531 32.21 -29.61 21.48
C GLN A 531 32.22 -30.07 22.95
N GLY A 532 32.23 -31.38 23.20
CA GLY A 532 32.32 -31.96 24.55
C GLY A 532 33.65 -31.72 25.28
N GLN A 533 34.68 -31.19 24.61
CA GLN A 533 35.96 -30.81 25.24
C GLN A 533 36.02 -29.34 25.70
N VAL A 534 35.04 -28.51 25.32
CA VAL A 534 34.93 -27.12 25.79
C VAL A 534 33.92 -27.08 26.94
N ASN A 535 34.37 -27.41 28.14
CA ASN A 535 33.58 -27.31 29.38
C ASN A 535 33.21 -25.84 29.66
N ASN A 536 31.96 -25.46 29.43
CA ASN A 536 31.36 -24.27 30.02
C ASN A 536 29.99 -24.65 30.62
N PRO A 537 29.77 -24.52 31.95
CA PRO A 537 28.67 -25.18 32.64
C PRO A 537 27.32 -24.46 32.62
N ASP A 538 27.12 -23.44 31.78
CA ASP A 538 25.86 -22.68 31.69
C ASP A 538 25.18 -22.84 30.32
N LEU A 539 24.52 -23.98 30.04
CA LEU A 539 23.60 -24.08 28.89
C LEU A 539 22.47 -25.09 29.16
N ASN A 540 21.30 -24.55 29.56
CA ASN A 540 20.02 -25.26 29.56
C ASN A 540 19.28 -25.17 28.19
N ASP A 541 19.97 -24.81 27.10
CA ASP A 541 19.39 -24.56 25.77
C ASP A 541 19.89 -25.54 24.67
N GLN A 542 20.20 -26.80 25.00
CA GLN A 542 20.74 -27.78 24.02
C GLN A 542 19.69 -28.52 23.15
N PHE A 543 18.42 -28.11 23.15
CA PHE A 543 17.37 -28.84 22.42
C PHE A 543 17.18 -28.44 20.95
N ASP A 544 17.86 -27.39 20.46
CA ASP A 544 17.67 -26.85 19.10
C ASP A 544 18.98 -26.68 18.31
N ASP A 545 20.01 -27.52 18.52
CA ASP A 545 21.17 -27.56 17.59
C ASP A 545 20.81 -28.42 16.36
N PRO A 546 20.73 -27.86 15.13
CA PRO A 546 20.43 -28.61 13.91
C PRO A 546 21.35 -29.82 13.69
N LYS A 547 22.57 -29.77 14.23
CA LYS A 547 23.54 -30.88 14.13
C LYS A 547 23.15 -32.07 14.99
N VAL A 548 22.54 -31.84 16.16
CA VAL A 548 22.04 -32.91 17.03
C VAL A 548 20.86 -33.60 16.36
N GLU A 549 19.95 -32.84 15.74
CA GLU A 549 18.81 -33.39 15.00
C GLU A 549 19.27 -34.24 13.80
N LEU A 550 20.22 -33.73 13.01
CA LEU A 550 20.84 -34.49 11.91
C LEU A 550 21.46 -35.79 12.39
N PHE A 551 22.24 -35.74 13.49
CA PHE A 551 22.84 -36.94 14.06
C PHE A 551 21.78 -37.96 14.47
N ASN A 552 20.73 -37.52 15.18
CA ASN A 552 19.64 -38.40 15.60
C ASN A 552 18.92 -39.06 14.41
N LEU A 553 18.65 -38.29 13.35
CA LEU A 553 18.06 -38.84 12.11
C LEU A 553 18.98 -39.88 11.47
N THR A 554 20.30 -39.63 11.38
CA THR A 554 21.23 -40.64 10.83
C THR A 554 21.24 -41.92 11.65
N GLN A 555 21.23 -41.84 12.98
CA GLN A 555 21.21 -43.03 13.84
C GLN A 555 19.91 -43.82 13.68
N GLN A 556 18.76 -43.13 13.63
CA GLN A 556 17.47 -43.77 13.41
C GLN A 556 17.43 -44.52 12.07
N ILE A 557 17.93 -43.90 11.00
CA ILE A 557 18.00 -44.52 9.67
C ILE A 557 18.93 -45.75 9.70
N LEU A 558 20.13 -45.62 10.27
CA LEU A 558 21.08 -46.74 10.36
C LEU A 558 20.50 -47.92 11.15
N GLN A 559 19.76 -47.65 12.22
CA GLN A 559 19.08 -48.69 13.01
C GLN A 559 18.02 -49.45 12.19
N ILE A 560 17.29 -48.78 11.29
CA ILE A 560 16.29 -49.41 10.40
C ILE A 560 16.96 -50.24 9.30
N LEU A 561 18.14 -49.81 8.86
CA LEU A 561 18.89 -50.45 7.78
C LEU A 561 19.59 -51.74 8.23
N GLY A 562 19.98 -51.85 9.50
CA GLY A 562 20.63 -53.03 10.09
C GLY A 562 22.15 -52.89 10.11
#